data_AF-A0ABD2D607-F1
#
_entry.id   AF-A0ABD2D607-F1
#
_cell.length_a   1.000
_cell.length_b   1.000
_cell.length_c   1.000
_cell.angle_alpha   90.00
_cell.angle_beta   90.00
_cell.angle_gamma   90.00
#
_symmetry.space_group_name_H-M   'P 1'
#
loop_
_entity.id
_entity.type
_entity.pdbx_description
1 polymer ?
#
loop_
_entity_poly.entity_id
_entity_poly.type
_entity_poly.pdbx_seq_one_letter_code
_entity_poly.pdbx_strand_id
1 'polypeptide(L)'
;MCEGPSRISGPIPPDPTLCPDYYRRPASAQGRLEGNALKLDLLTSDPDAIPPRGPRIGPGAREILEHGRRGVVGVLLQLGDISLAPGPSLKRKGPKDHEKENLRRIREIQRRFREQERSREQGQPRPLKALWRSPKYDKVESQVKTQLQKPGPASGTESAHFLRAHSRCGPGLPPPRVPGPQLTPPGPKAKGPGPGVDFISHNVQAAKKAPRRHSRSLQVLAQVLEQQRQAQEHYNATQKGHVPHYLLQRKDLWRREAEARQHSQPDPAMPPGHTRMPENERLETLSNLLQSQSQLLRELVLLPAGADSLRAQGHRAELDRKLVQVEEAIKIFSRPKVFVKMDA
;
A
#
# COMPACT_ATOMS: atom_id res chain seq x y z
N MET A 1 20.09 -13.29 -17.09
CA MET A 1 19.45 -12.67 -18.26
C MET A 1 18.10 -13.33 -18.45
N CYS A 2 17.02 -12.61 -18.14
CA CYS A 2 15.64 -13.02 -18.42
C CYS A 2 14.89 -11.77 -18.86
N GLU A 3 14.96 -11.46 -20.16
CA GLU A 3 14.15 -10.40 -20.76
C GLU A 3 12.82 -11.02 -21.21
N GLY A 4 11.73 -10.61 -20.58
CA GLY A 4 10.37 -10.80 -21.08
C GLY A 4 9.85 -9.47 -21.62
N PRO A 5 9.19 -9.43 -22.79
CA PRO A 5 8.70 -8.17 -23.35
C PRO A 5 7.59 -7.60 -22.47
N SER A 6 7.82 -6.39 -21.96
CA SER A 6 6.84 -5.59 -21.23
C SER A 6 5.70 -5.18 -22.17
N ARG A 7 4.54 -5.83 -22.03
CA ARG A 7 3.30 -5.56 -22.80
C ARG A 7 2.48 -4.40 -22.21
N ILE A 8 3.07 -3.23 -22.03
CA ILE A 8 2.32 -2.07 -21.48
C ILE A 8 2.20 -0.88 -22.43
N SER A 9 2.70 -0.99 -23.67
CA SER A 9 2.39 0.00 -24.70
C SER A 9 1.20 -0.47 -25.53
N GLY A 10 0.00 -0.05 -25.12
CA GLY A 10 -1.17 -0.06 -26.00
C GLY A 10 -1.19 1.21 -26.85
N PRO A 11 -1.88 1.21 -28.00
CA PRO A 11 -2.03 2.40 -28.82
C PRO A 11 -2.61 3.56 -28.01
N ILE A 12 -2.09 4.78 -28.24
CA ILE A 12 -2.58 6.01 -27.63
C ILE A 12 -4.08 6.11 -27.95
N PRO A 13 -4.96 6.23 -26.95
CA PRO A 13 -6.40 6.27 -27.21
C PRO A 13 -6.76 7.54 -28.01
N PRO A 14 -7.71 7.45 -28.96
CA PRO A 14 -8.01 8.54 -29.88
C PRO A 14 -8.58 9.76 -29.15
N ASP A 15 -8.34 10.95 -29.70
CA ASP A 15 -8.81 12.22 -29.13
C ASP A 15 -10.32 12.18 -28.85
N PRO A 16 -10.78 12.50 -27.63
CA PRO A 16 -12.20 12.46 -27.25
C PRO A 16 -13.09 13.39 -28.07
N THR A 17 -12.51 14.37 -28.77
CA THR A 17 -13.26 15.26 -29.67
C THR A 17 -13.59 14.61 -31.02
N LEU A 18 -12.82 13.60 -31.44
CA LEU A 18 -12.96 12.95 -32.74
C LEU A 18 -13.77 11.64 -32.67
N CYS A 19 -13.76 10.95 -31.52
CA CYS A 19 -14.45 9.66 -31.32
C CYS A 19 -15.26 9.60 -30.01
N PRO A 20 -16.39 10.34 -29.88
CA PRO A 20 -17.16 10.43 -28.64
C PRO A 20 -17.76 9.09 -28.17
N ASP A 21 -18.06 8.17 -29.10
CA ASP A 21 -18.63 6.87 -28.78
C ASP A 21 -17.63 5.90 -28.12
N TYR A 22 -16.32 6.10 -28.31
CA TYR A 22 -15.29 5.25 -27.70
C TYR A 22 -15.17 5.44 -26.19
N TYR A 23 -15.64 6.59 -25.68
CA TYR A 23 -15.69 6.93 -24.26
C TYR A 23 -17.11 6.88 -23.69
N ARG A 24 -18.11 6.55 -24.52
CA ARG A 24 -19.51 6.45 -24.10
C ARG A 24 -19.67 5.21 -23.22
N ARG A 25 -19.83 5.47 -21.91
CA ARG A 25 -20.05 4.42 -20.90
C ARG A 25 -21.34 3.65 -21.23
N PRO A 26 -21.31 2.30 -21.32
CA PRO A 26 -22.50 1.51 -21.58
C PRO A 26 -23.51 1.64 -20.42
N ALA A 27 -24.80 1.72 -20.76
CA ALA A 27 -25.90 1.94 -19.82
C ALA A 27 -25.99 0.88 -18.69
N SER A 28 -25.38 -0.29 -18.88
CA SER A 28 -25.29 -1.36 -17.87
C SER A 28 -24.39 -1.03 -16.67
N ALA A 29 -23.56 0.02 -16.74
CA ALA A 29 -22.65 0.42 -15.67
C ALA A 29 -23.23 1.52 -14.75
N GLN A 30 -24.50 1.90 -14.92
CA GLN A 30 -25.14 3.02 -14.18
C GLN A 30 -25.65 2.62 -12.78
N GLY A 31 -25.63 1.34 -12.42
CA GLY A 31 -26.33 0.82 -11.24
C GLY A 31 -25.56 0.71 -9.92
N ARG A 32 -24.43 1.41 -9.69
CA ARG A 32 -23.62 1.19 -8.46
C ARG A 32 -23.28 2.43 -7.63
N LEU A 33 -23.88 3.58 -7.92
CA LEU A 33 -23.75 4.80 -7.12
C LEU A 33 -25.06 5.58 -7.06
N GLU A 34 -26.17 4.91 -6.77
CA GLU A 34 -27.37 5.55 -6.22
C GLU A 34 -27.86 4.72 -5.04
N GLY A 35 -28.29 5.41 -3.99
CA GLY A 35 -28.60 4.82 -2.69
C GLY A 35 -29.63 3.69 -2.77
N ASN A 36 -29.47 2.72 -1.87
CA ASN A 36 -30.43 1.67 -1.61
C ASN A 36 -31.79 2.27 -1.19
N ALA A 37 -32.68 2.51 -2.15
CA ALA A 37 -34.11 2.54 -1.92
C ALA A 37 -34.65 1.14 -2.26
N LEU A 38 -34.80 0.30 -1.24
CA LEU A 38 -35.46 -0.99 -1.36
C LEU A 38 -36.92 -0.76 -1.77
N LYS A 39 -37.25 -0.94 -3.04
CA LYS A 39 -38.60 -1.31 -3.49
C LYS A 39 -38.57 -2.79 -3.84
N LEU A 40 -39.08 -3.60 -2.92
CA LEU A 40 -39.50 -4.95 -3.17
C LEU A 40 -40.80 -4.86 -3.99
N ASP A 41 -40.75 -5.20 -5.28
CA ASP A 41 -41.94 -5.61 -6.02
C ASP A 41 -41.70 -7.04 -6.50
N LEU A 42 -42.27 -7.96 -5.73
CA LEU A 42 -42.33 -9.39 -6.02
C LEU A 42 -43.65 -9.62 -6.77
N LEU A 43 -43.60 -9.74 -8.10
CA LEU A 43 -44.69 -10.33 -8.86
C LEU A 43 -44.18 -11.45 -9.76
N THR A 44 -44.72 -12.61 -9.42
CA THR A 44 -44.59 -13.94 -9.97
C THR A 44 -45.08 -14.03 -11.41
N SER A 45 -44.31 -14.68 -12.27
CA SER A 45 -44.84 -15.39 -13.45
C SER A 45 -43.83 -16.44 -13.90
N ASP A 46 -44.16 -17.70 -13.64
CA ASP A 46 -43.64 -18.91 -14.27
C ASP A 46 -44.79 -19.53 -15.11
N PRO A 47 -44.58 -20.53 -15.99
CA PRO A 47 -43.39 -20.94 -16.75
C PRO A 47 -43.72 -21.13 -18.26
N ASP A 48 -42.72 -21.27 -19.15
CA ASP A 48 -42.90 -22.11 -20.35
C ASP A 48 -41.57 -22.57 -20.99
N ALA A 49 -41.63 -23.79 -21.53
CA ALA A 49 -40.51 -24.67 -21.85
C ALA A 49 -39.60 -24.20 -23.01
N ILE A 50 -38.27 -24.28 -22.80
CA ILE A 50 -37.26 -24.21 -23.87
C ILE A 50 -36.24 -25.34 -23.65
N PRO A 51 -35.92 -26.18 -24.66
CA PRO A 51 -34.98 -27.28 -24.50
C PRO A 51 -33.55 -26.74 -24.26
N PRO A 52 -32.66 -27.49 -23.59
CA PRO A 52 -31.32 -27.00 -23.25
C PRO A 52 -30.49 -26.82 -24.53
N ARG A 53 -30.40 -25.58 -25.01
CA ARG A 53 -29.44 -25.21 -26.05
C ARG A 53 -28.04 -25.30 -25.44
N GLY A 54 -27.19 -26.16 -26.02
CA GLY A 54 -25.77 -26.25 -25.70
C GLY A 54 -25.06 -24.88 -25.78
N PRO A 55 -23.82 -24.78 -25.25
CA PRO A 55 -23.14 -23.51 -25.08
C PRO A 55 -23.07 -22.75 -26.41
N ARG A 56 -23.60 -21.52 -26.43
CA ARG A 56 -23.61 -20.67 -27.63
C ARG A 56 -22.20 -20.14 -27.87
N ILE A 57 -21.44 -20.85 -28.69
CA ILE A 57 -20.14 -20.39 -29.19
C ILE A 57 -20.39 -19.38 -30.30
N GLY A 58 -19.97 -18.13 -30.11
CA GLY A 58 -20.08 -17.07 -31.11
C GLY A 58 -19.26 -17.38 -32.38
N PRO A 59 -19.55 -16.74 -33.51
CA PRO A 59 -18.95 -17.08 -34.81
C PRO A 59 -17.41 -17.04 -34.79
N GLY A 60 -16.80 -16.01 -34.22
CA GLY A 60 -15.32 -15.93 -34.09
C GLY A 60 -14.71 -16.95 -33.12
N ALA A 61 -15.48 -17.43 -32.13
CA ALA A 61 -15.00 -18.47 -31.22
C ALA A 61 -14.98 -19.87 -31.86
N ARG A 62 -15.72 -20.08 -32.95
CA ARG A 62 -15.66 -21.32 -33.75
C ARG A 62 -14.35 -21.42 -34.52
N GLU A 63 -13.91 -20.31 -35.11
CA GLU A 63 -12.64 -20.25 -35.85
C GLU A 63 -11.45 -20.50 -34.93
N ILE A 64 -11.43 -19.90 -33.73
CA ILE A 64 -10.38 -20.13 -32.73
C ILE A 64 -10.33 -21.59 -32.28
N LEU A 65 -11.50 -22.22 -32.09
CA LEU A 65 -11.59 -23.64 -31.73
C LEU A 65 -11.07 -24.56 -32.84
N GLU A 66 -11.42 -24.29 -34.10
CA GLU A 66 -10.89 -25.04 -35.25
C GLU A 66 -9.37 -24.88 -35.40
N HIS A 67 -8.86 -23.66 -35.21
CA HIS A 67 -7.44 -23.37 -35.34
C HIS A 67 -6.61 -24.06 -34.24
N GLY A 68 -7.14 -24.10 -33.00
CA GLY A 68 -6.52 -24.81 -31.89
C GLY A 68 -6.51 -26.34 -32.07
N ARG A 69 -7.46 -26.91 -32.81
CA ARG A 69 -7.53 -28.35 -33.11
C ARG A 69 -6.58 -28.80 -34.21
N ARG A 70 -6.29 -27.94 -35.19
CA ARG A 70 -5.45 -28.26 -36.36
C ARG A 70 -3.97 -27.92 -36.18
N GLY A 71 -3.62 -27.11 -35.18
CA GLY A 71 -2.23 -26.75 -34.88
C GLY A 71 -1.45 -27.83 -34.14
N VAL A 72 -0.13 -27.64 -34.02
CA VAL A 72 0.81 -28.56 -33.33
C VAL A 72 0.35 -28.90 -31.91
N VAL A 73 -0.23 -27.94 -31.20
CA VAL A 73 -0.81 -28.13 -29.86
C VAL A 73 -2.04 -29.04 -29.88
N GLY A 74 -2.89 -28.94 -30.91
CA GLY A 74 -4.06 -29.80 -31.08
C GLY A 74 -3.69 -31.25 -31.39
N VAL A 75 -2.67 -31.46 -32.22
CA VAL A 75 -2.11 -32.79 -32.53
C VAL A 75 -1.48 -33.43 -31.29
N LEU A 76 -0.77 -32.64 -30.46
CA LEU A 76 -0.20 -33.10 -29.20
C LEU A 76 -1.27 -33.51 -28.17
N LEU A 77 -2.40 -32.78 -28.12
CA LEU A 77 -3.54 -33.12 -27.27
C LEU A 77 -4.27 -34.39 -27.73
N GLN A 78 -4.29 -34.67 -29.04
CA GLN A 78 -4.84 -35.91 -29.60
C GLN A 78 -3.94 -37.13 -29.35
N LEU A 79 -2.61 -36.96 -29.43
CA LEU A 79 -1.64 -38.05 -29.20
C LEU A 79 -1.48 -38.41 -27.71
N GLY A 80 -1.87 -37.52 -26.80
CA GLY A 80 -1.77 -37.72 -25.36
C GLY A 80 -2.99 -38.37 -24.68
N ASP A 81 -3.98 -38.86 -25.42
CA ASP A 81 -5.26 -39.37 -24.90
C ASP A 81 -5.93 -38.47 -23.83
N ILE A 82 -5.71 -37.15 -23.93
CA ILE A 82 -6.41 -36.18 -23.06
C ILE A 82 -7.77 -35.89 -23.70
N SER A 83 -8.66 -36.88 -23.62
CA SER A 83 -10.07 -36.72 -23.95
C SER A 83 -10.71 -35.75 -22.96
N LEU A 84 -11.02 -34.53 -23.41
CA LEU A 84 -11.93 -33.60 -22.71
C LEU A 84 -13.41 -33.99 -22.94
N ALA A 85 -13.72 -35.28 -23.01
CA ALA A 85 -15.08 -35.72 -22.80
C ALA A 85 -15.46 -35.44 -21.34
N PRO A 86 -16.68 -34.96 -21.03
CA PRO A 86 -17.14 -34.87 -19.65
C PRO A 86 -17.19 -36.29 -19.07
N GLY A 87 -16.15 -36.69 -18.35
CA GLY A 87 -16.16 -37.92 -17.57
C GLY A 87 -17.30 -37.88 -16.54
N PRO A 88 -17.75 -39.05 -16.03
CA PRO A 88 -18.86 -39.13 -15.09
C PRO A 88 -18.55 -38.25 -13.89
N SER A 89 -19.35 -37.20 -13.72
CA SER A 89 -19.16 -36.19 -12.68
C SER A 89 -19.07 -36.87 -11.32
N LEU A 90 -17.92 -36.75 -10.64
CA LEU A 90 -17.83 -36.99 -9.21
C LEU A 90 -18.98 -36.24 -8.56
N LYS A 91 -19.90 -36.97 -7.93
CA LYS A 91 -21.12 -36.42 -7.32
C LYS A 91 -20.75 -35.17 -6.56
N ARG A 92 -21.30 -34.02 -6.99
CA ARG A 92 -21.19 -32.75 -6.27
C ARG A 92 -21.55 -33.06 -4.82
N LYS A 93 -20.58 -32.97 -3.90
CA LYS A 93 -20.89 -33.00 -2.48
C LYS A 93 -21.90 -31.87 -2.28
N GLY A 94 -23.04 -32.18 -1.67
CA GLY A 94 -24.13 -31.23 -1.49
C GLY A 94 -23.64 -29.92 -0.85
N PRO A 95 -24.42 -28.83 -0.96
CA PRO A 95 -24.07 -27.55 -0.36
C PRO A 95 -23.56 -27.74 1.07
N LYS A 96 -22.36 -27.25 1.35
CA LYS A 96 -21.72 -27.47 2.65
C LYS A 96 -22.41 -26.60 3.69
N ASP A 97 -22.91 -27.21 4.77
CA ASP A 97 -23.55 -26.48 5.86
C ASP A 97 -22.53 -25.65 6.65
N HIS A 98 -22.26 -24.44 6.15
CA HIS A 98 -21.29 -23.54 6.76
C HIS A 98 -21.66 -23.13 8.17
N GLU A 99 -22.95 -23.07 8.53
CA GLU A 99 -23.40 -22.78 9.89
C GLU A 99 -22.94 -23.85 10.89
N LYS A 100 -23.09 -25.13 10.51
CA LYS A 100 -22.68 -26.27 11.34
C LYS A 100 -21.16 -26.36 11.46
N GLU A 101 -20.44 -26.04 10.38
CA GLU A 101 -18.98 -25.95 10.38
C GLU A 101 -18.47 -24.77 11.23
N ASN A 102 -19.11 -23.61 11.13
CA ASN A 102 -18.79 -22.42 11.94
C ASN A 102 -19.04 -22.68 13.42
N LEU A 103 -20.15 -23.32 13.78
CA LEU A 103 -20.43 -23.71 15.17
C LEU A 103 -19.40 -24.70 15.71
N ARG A 104 -18.99 -25.68 14.91
CA ARG A 104 -17.90 -26.62 15.29
C ARG A 104 -16.59 -25.88 15.48
N ARG A 105 -16.24 -24.97 14.57
CA ARG A 105 -15.04 -24.14 14.63
C ARG A 105 -15.02 -23.23 15.86
N ILE A 106 -16.13 -22.57 16.18
CA ILE A 106 -16.25 -21.73 17.38
C ILE A 106 -16.07 -22.56 18.65
N ARG A 107 -16.72 -23.73 18.74
CA ARG A 107 -16.57 -24.64 19.89
C ARG A 107 -15.15 -25.15 20.04
N GLU A 108 -14.46 -25.43 18.93
CA GLU A 108 -13.06 -25.85 18.95
C GLU A 108 -12.12 -24.73 19.41
N ILE A 109 -12.33 -23.50 18.92
CA ILE A 109 -11.59 -22.31 19.38
C ILE A 109 -11.78 -22.12 20.89
N GLN A 110 -13.03 -22.18 21.38
CA GLN A 110 -13.33 -22.05 22.80
C GLN A 110 -12.67 -23.16 23.64
N ARG A 111 -12.65 -24.40 23.14
CA ARG A 111 -11.96 -25.52 23.80
C ARG A 111 -10.45 -25.26 23.88
N ARG A 112 -9.82 -24.89 22.77
CA ARG A 112 -8.37 -24.59 22.71
C ARG A 112 -7.99 -23.44 23.64
N PHE A 113 -8.82 -22.40 23.74
CA PHE A 113 -8.58 -21.31 24.70
C PHE A 113 -8.66 -21.80 26.14
N ARG A 114 -9.67 -22.60 26.50
CA ARG A 114 -9.78 -23.19 27.84
C ARG A 114 -8.61 -24.12 28.18
N GLU A 115 -8.14 -24.91 27.22
CA GLU A 115 -6.94 -25.75 27.38
C GLU A 115 -5.67 -24.92 27.53
N GLN A 116 -5.53 -23.84 26.74
CA GLN A 116 -4.42 -22.90 26.90
C GLN A 116 -4.44 -22.23 28.26
N GLU A 117 -5.59 -21.77 28.75
CA GLU A 117 -5.71 -21.17 30.08
C GLU A 117 -5.36 -22.17 31.18
N ARG A 118 -5.85 -23.42 31.11
CA ARG A 118 -5.46 -24.48 32.04
C ARG A 118 -3.96 -24.80 32.00
N SER A 119 -3.35 -24.82 30.81
CA SER A 119 -1.91 -25.02 30.68
C SER A 119 -1.10 -23.82 31.19
N ARG A 120 -1.66 -22.59 31.11
CA ARG A 120 -1.07 -21.37 31.66
C ARG A 120 -1.20 -21.31 33.18
N GLU A 121 -2.31 -21.79 33.73
CA GLU A 121 -2.54 -21.91 35.18
C GLU A 121 -1.65 -22.99 35.83
N GLN A 122 -1.34 -24.06 35.10
CA GLN A 122 -0.38 -25.09 35.53
C GLN A 122 1.08 -24.65 35.38
N GLY A 123 1.37 -23.64 34.55
CA GLY A 123 2.68 -23.02 34.42
C GLY A 123 2.88 -21.88 35.43
N GLN A 124 4.14 -21.64 35.85
CA GLN A 124 4.42 -20.45 36.67
C GLN A 124 4.03 -19.16 35.93
N PRO A 125 3.52 -18.13 36.65
CA PRO A 125 3.06 -16.89 36.02
C PRO A 125 4.23 -16.16 35.35
N ARG A 126 4.39 -16.36 34.05
CA ARG A 126 5.30 -15.59 33.22
C ARG A 126 4.59 -14.30 32.80
N PRO A 127 5.11 -13.11 33.17
CA PRO A 127 4.52 -11.87 32.70
C PRO A 127 4.66 -11.82 31.17
N LEU A 128 3.54 -11.63 30.48
CA LEU A 128 3.44 -11.65 29.01
C LEU A 128 4.30 -10.56 28.32
N LYS A 129 4.80 -9.59 29.10
CA LYS A 129 5.77 -8.58 28.66
C LYS A 129 6.78 -8.35 29.78
N ALA A 130 8.03 -8.77 29.56
CA ALA A 130 9.13 -8.38 30.44
C ALA A 130 9.43 -6.90 30.20
N LEU A 131 9.06 -6.05 31.14
CA LEU A 131 9.52 -4.66 31.15
C LEU A 131 11.04 -4.69 31.35
N TRP A 132 11.80 -4.13 30.41
CA TRP A 132 13.26 -4.13 30.48
C TRP A 132 13.72 -3.55 31.82
N ARG A 133 14.44 -4.35 32.60
CA ARG A 133 15.07 -3.95 33.86
C ARG A 133 16.56 -3.88 33.61
N SER A 134 17.19 -2.75 33.94
CA SER A 134 18.64 -2.63 33.81
C SER A 134 19.34 -3.47 34.91
N PRO A 135 20.47 -4.13 34.63
CA PRO A 135 21.20 -4.97 35.60
C PRO A 135 21.60 -4.22 36.88
N LYS A 136 21.71 -2.89 36.80
CA LYS A 136 22.03 -2.00 37.92
C LYS A 136 21.02 -2.07 39.08
N TYR A 137 19.77 -2.46 38.79
CA TYR A 137 18.68 -2.45 39.77
C TYR A 137 18.04 -3.83 40.00
N ASP A 138 18.64 -4.92 39.49
CA ASP A 138 18.09 -6.28 39.69
C ASP A 138 18.14 -6.74 41.15
N LYS A 139 19.14 -6.27 41.91
CA LYS A 139 19.32 -6.61 43.34
C LYS A 139 18.68 -5.60 44.29
N VAL A 140 18.04 -4.55 43.77
CA VAL A 140 17.45 -3.49 44.59
C VAL A 140 15.97 -3.80 44.81
N GLU A 141 15.64 -4.28 46.01
CA GLU A 141 14.25 -4.51 46.37
C GLU A 141 13.47 -3.18 46.43
N SER A 142 12.23 -3.19 45.92
CA SER A 142 11.38 -2.00 45.91
C SER A 142 11.02 -1.60 47.34
N GLN A 143 11.28 -0.35 47.72
CA GLN A 143 10.85 0.22 49.01
C GLN A 143 9.32 0.19 49.18
N VAL A 144 8.57 0.18 48.07
CA VAL A 144 7.12 0.04 48.05
C VAL A 144 6.69 -1.38 48.45
N LYS A 145 7.44 -2.41 48.03
CA LYS A 145 7.21 -3.81 48.44
C LYS A 145 7.41 -3.98 49.96
N THR A 146 8.41 -3.31 50.52
CA THR A 146 8.66 -3.30 51.97
C THR A 146 7.60 -2.51 52.74
N GLN A 147 7.06 -1.43 52.18
CA GLN A 147 5.94 -0.71 52.80
C GLN A 147 4.63 -1.51 52.79
N LEU A 148 4.38 -2.28 51.73
CA LEU A 148 3.18 -3.14 51.62
C LEU A 148 3.26 -4.42 52.46
N GLN A 149 4.45 -4.92 52.77
CA GLN A 149 4.66 -6.09 53.65
C GLN A 149 4.65 -5.75 55.14
N LYS A 150 4.76 -4.47 55.51
CA LYS A 150 4.54 -4.07 56.91
C LYS A 150 3.07 -4.33 57.24
N PRO A 151 2.75 -5.12 58.28
CA PRO A 151 1.38 -5.20 58.76
C PRO A 151 0.98 -3.80 59.21
N GLY A 152 0.05 -3.18 58.47
CA GLY A 152 -0.51 -1.89 58.85
C GLY A 152 -1.20 -1.99 60.21
N PRO A 153 -1.26 -0.90 61.00
CA PRO A 153 -2.03 -0.89 62.23
C PRO A 153 -3.49 -1.26 61.90
N ALA A 154 -4.07 -2.16 62.70
CA ALA A 154 -5.46 -2.58 62.59
C ALA A 154 -6.40 -1.42 62.96
N SER A 155 -6.53 -0.43 62.09
CA SER A 155 -7.63 0.52 62.11
C SER A 155 -8.58 0.12 61.00
N GLY A 156 -9.65 -0.59 61.38
CA GLY A 156 -10.79 -0.83 60.52
C GLY A 156 -11.28 0.50 59.95
N THR A 157 -11.20 0.65 58.64
CA THR A 157 -11.94 1.67 57.91
C THR A 157 -12.78 0.93 56.90
N GLU A 158 -14.09 1.04 57.11
CA GLU A 158 -15.15 0.47 56.29
C GLU A 158 -14.82 0.69 54.80
N SER A 159 -14.72 -0.41 54.05
CA SER A 159 -14.61 -0.35 52.61
C SER A 159 -15.93 0.22 52.07
N ALA A 160 -15.97 1.52 51.84
CA ALA A 160 -17.12 2.17 51.24
C ALA A 160 -17.43 1.49 49.89
N HIS A 161 -18.61 0.88 49.83
CA HIS A 161 -19.17 0.19 48.68
C HIS A 161 -19.42 1.19 47.54
N PHE A 162 -18.40 1.50 46.74
CA PHE A 162 -18.57 2.44 45.63
C PHE A 162 -19.07 1.83 44.31
N LEU A 163 -19.36 0.53 44.25
CA LEU A 163 -19.86 -0.08 43.02
C LEU A 163 -20.93 -1.16 43.30
N ARG A 164 -22.14 -0.72 43.67
CA ARG A 164 -23.35 -1.57 43.52
C ARG A 164 -24.62 -0.76 43.27
N ALA A 165 -24.63 0.08 42.24
CA ALA A 165 -25.78 0.91 41.90
C ALA A 165 -26.96 0.15 41.24
N HIS A 166 -26.80 -1.13 40.84
CA HIS A 166 -27.83 -1.85 40.06
C HIS A 166 -28.12 -3.30 40.49
N SER A 167 -28.03 -3.63 41.78
CA SER A 167 -28.48 -4.94 42.29
C SER A 167 -29.79 -4.87 43.09
N ARG A 168 -30.69 -3.93 42.76
CA ARG A 168 -32.03 -3.84 43.35
C ARG A 168 -33.11 -4.07 42.29
N CYS A 169 -33.13 -5.27 41.75
CA CYS A 169 -34.31 -5.83 41.08
C CYS A 169 -34.61 -7.19 41.73
N GLY A 170 -35.08 -7.15 42.98
CA GLY A 170 -35.87 -8.22 43.57
C GLY A 170 -37.36 -7.94 43.31
N PRO A 171 -38.21 -8.97 43.16
CA PRO A 171 -39.62 -8.77 42.82
C PRO A 171 -40.37 -8.20 44.03
N GLY A 172 -41.12 -7.11 43.83
CA GLY A 172 -42.26 -6.79 44.71
C GLY A 172 -42.34 -5.43 45.39
N LEU A 173 -41.47 -4.45 45.10
CA LEU A 173 -41.67 -3.09 45.62
C LEU A 173 -41.95 -2.11 44.46
N PRO A 174 -43.12 -1.45 44.41
CA PRO A 174 -43.33 -0.36 43.48
C PRO A 174 -42.36 0.79 43.83
N PRO A 175 -41.79 1.48 42.83
CA PRO A 175 -40.94 2.63 43.10
C PRO A 175 -41.73 3.68 43.88
N PRO A 176 -41.08 4.44 44.79
CA PRO A 176 -41.75 5.52 45.51
C PRO A 176 -42.34 6.49 44.49
N ARG A 177 -43.63 6.80 44.63
CA ARG A 177 -44.29 7.86 43.85
C ARG A 177 -43.50 9.14 44.06
N VAL A 178 -42.74 9.55 43.05
CA VAL A 178 -42.24 10.91 42.93
C VAL A 178 -43.48 11.81 42.97
N PRO A 179 -43.53 12.89 43.77
CA PRO A 179 -44.58 13.87 43.66
C PRO A 179 -44.62 14.32 42.19
N GLY A 180 -45.71 14.03 41.49
CA GLY A 180 -45.95 14.67 40.20
C GLY A 180 -45.84 16.19 40.40
N PRO A 181 -45.34 16.95 39.41
CA PRO A 181 -45.23 18.39 39.56
C PRO A 181 -46.58 18.93 40.03
N GLN A 182 -46.60 19.53 41.22
CA GLN A 182 -47.81 20.16 41.73
C GLN A 182 -48.24 21.15 40.66
N LEU A 183 -49.44 20.94 40.11
CA LEU A 183 -50.10 21.94 39.30
C LEU A 183 -50.32 23.13 40.23
N THR A 184 -49.40 24.10 40.18
CA THR A 184 -49.61 25.38 40.82
C THR A 184 -50.90 25.95 40.22
N PRO A 185 -51.90 26.33 41.05
CA PRO A 185 -53.04 27.05 40.52
C PRO A 185 -52.50 28.34 39.87
N PRO A 186 -52.96 28.70 38.67
CA PRO A 186 -52.49 29.91 38.01
C PRO A 186 -52.72 31.11 38.93
N GLY A 187 -51.66 31.88 39.19
CA GLY A 187 -51.78 33.15 39.91
C GLY A 187 -52.77 34.09 39.21
N PRO A 188 -53.29 35.13 39.89
CA PRO A 188 -54.41 35.98 39.44
C PRO A 188 -54.11 36.87 38.21
N LYS A 189 -53.03 36.59 37.48
CA LYS A 189 -52.59 37.28 36.25
C LYS A 189 -52.42 36.33 35.06
N ALA A 190 -52.72 35.04 35.19
CA ALA A 190 -52.89 34.20 34.01
C ALA A 190 -54.32 34.42 33.47
N LYS A 191 -54.44 35.13 32.36
CA LYS A 191 -55.69 35.15 31.60
C LYS A 191 -56.01 33.69 31.25
N GLY A 192 -57.00 33.11 31.92
CA GLY A 192 -57.60 31.85 31.49
C GLY A 192 -58.06 32.01 30.04
N PRO A 193 -58.04 30.93 29.22
CA PRO A 193 -58.53 31.00 27.86
C PRO A 193 -59.96 31.56 27.88
N GLY A 194 -60.19 32.68 27.19
CA GLY A 194 -61.51 33.28 27.12
C GLY A 194 -62.54 32.28 26.55
N PRO A 195 -63.84 32.47 26.85
CA PRO A 195 -64.90 31.66 26.25
C PRO A 195 -64.88 31.91 24.73
N GLY A 196 -64.31 30.97 23.96
CA GLY A 196 -64.05 31.13 22.53
C GLY A 196 -62.75 30.47 22.01
N VAL A 197 -61.90 29.94 22.89
CA VAL A 197 -60.73 29.15 22.46
C VAL A 197 -61.16 27.73 22.13
N ASP A 198 -61.05 27.35 20.85
CA ASP A 198 -61.23 25.96 20.42
C ASP A 198 -60.02 25.12 20.86
N PHE A 199 -60.21 24.36 21.94
CA PHE A 199 -59.19 23.51 22.51
C PHE A 199 -58.75 22.38 21.56
N ILE A 200 -59.60 21.99 20.60
CA ILE A 200 -59.27 20.95 19.63
C ILE A 200 -58.20 21.47 18.68
N SER A 201 -58.42 22.62 18.04
CA SER A 201 -57.42 23.25 17.17
C SER A 201 -56.15 23.65 17.92
N HIS A 202 -56.27 24.16 19.15
CA HIS A 202 -55.13 24.47 20.00
C HIS A 202 -54.28 23.23 20.31
N ASN A 203 -54.89 22.11 20.70
CA ASN A 203 -54.18 20.86 20.99
C ASN A 203 -53.56 20.24 19.73
N VAL A 204 -54.23 20.31 18.57
CA VAL A 204 -53.67 19.87 17.29
C VAL A 204 -52.44 20.71 16.93
N GLN A 205 -52.50 22.04 17.08
CA GLN A 205 -51.35 22.90 16.83
C GLN A 205 -50.21 22.66 17.84
N ALA A 206 -50.53 22.45 19.11
CA ALA A 206 -49.55 22.12 20.14
C ALA A 206 -48.87 20.77 19.87
N ALA A 207 -49.62 19.74 19.47
CA ALA A 207 -49.10 18.43 19.12
C ALA A 207 -48.23 18.47 17.85
N LYS A 208 -48.62 19.26 16.84
CA LYS A 208 -47.81 19.48 15.63
C LYS A 208 -46.48 20.19 15.94
N LYS A 209 -46.47 21.11 16.90
CA LYS A 209 -45.27 21.86 17.32
C LYS A 209 -44.43 21.12 18.37
N ALA A 210 -44.98 20.07 18.99
CA ALA A 210 -44.28 19.33 20.03
C ALA A 210 -43.04 18.61 19.44
N PRO A 211 -41.84 18.81 20.01
CA PRO A 211 -40.65 18.14 19.52
C PRO A 211 -40.78 16.63 19.71
N ARG A 212 -40.54 15.86 18.65
CA ARG A 212 -40.52 14.40 18.74
C ARG A 212 -39.37 13.98 19.65
N ARG A 213 -39.69 13.49 20.85
CA ARG A 213 -38.69 12.96 21.78
C ARG A 213 -38.17 11.63 21.24
N HIS A 214 -36.96 11.66 20.70
CA HIS A 214 -36.29 10.46 20.25
C HIS A 214 -35.94 9.56 21.45
N SER A 215 -36.09 8.24 21.31
CA SER A 215 -35.65 7.30 22.36
C SER A 215 -34.14 7.43 22.59
N ARG A 216 -33.69 7.19 23.82
CA ARG A 216 -32.26 7.22 24.17
C ARG A 216 -31.43 6.27 23.29
N SER A 217 -31.97 5.10 22.94
CA SER A 217 -31.29 4.14 22.07
C SER A 217 -31.00 4.70 20.67
N LEU A 218 -31.93 5.46 20.11
CA LEU A 218 -31.77 6.05 18.79
C LEU A 218 -30.87 7.31 18.82
N GLN A 219 -30.84 8.05 19.93
CA GLN A 219 -29.86 9.13 20.13
C GLN A 219 -28.43 8.56 20.19
N VAL A 220 -28.25 7.44 20.90
CA VAL A 220 -26.95 6.72 20.94
C VAL A 220 -26.56 6.22 19.55
N LEU A 221 -27.51 5.66 18.78
CA LEU A 221 -27.25 5.24 17.41
C LEU A 221 -26.81 6.41 16.52
N ALA A 222 -27.48 7.56 16.63
CA ALA A 222 -27.12 8.76 15.88
C ALA A 222 -25.70 9.25 16.21
N GLN A 223 -25.33 9.25 17.49
CA GLN A 223 -23.97 9.61 17.94
C GLN A 223 -22.91 8.64 17.38
N VAL A 224 -23.17 7.34 17.37
CA VAL A 224 -22.23 6.35 16.82
C VAL A 224 -22.03 6.55 15.31
N LEU A 225 -23.10 6.82 14.57
CA LEU A 225 -23.03 7.10 13.14
C LEU A 225 -22.24 8.39 12.85
N GLU A 226 -22.44 9.43 13.66
CA GLU A 226 -21.70 10.68 13.53
C GLU A 226 -20.20 10.49 13.85
N GLN A 227 -19.87 9.72 14.88
CA GLN A 227 -18.48 9.36 15.20
C GLN A 227 -17.83 8.58 14.06
N GLN A 228 -18.55 7.63 13.45
CA GLN A 228 -18.04 6.89 12.29
C GLN A 228 -17.79 7.82 11.09
N ARG A 229 -18.71 8.76 10.82
CA ARG A 229 -18.54 9.76 9.76
C ARG A 229 -17.29 10.61 10.00
N GLN A 230 -17.14 11.15 11.21
CA GLN A 230 -15.97 11.97 11.58
C GLN A 230 -14.66 11.19 11.48
N ALA A 231 -14.63 9.94 11.95
CA ALA A 231 -13.45 9.08 11.83
C ALA A 231 -13.08 8.82 10.36
N GLN A 232 -14.08 8.63 9.50
CA GLN A 232 -13.88 8.43 8.07
C GLN A 232 -13.39 9.71 7.38
N GLU A 233 -13.94 10.87 7.73
CA GLU A 233 -13.47 12.18 7.26
C GLU A 233 -12.01 12.42 7.66
N HIS A 234 -11.66 12.13 8.91
CA HIS A 234 -10.29 12.23 9.41
C HIS A 234 -9.32 11.28 8.67
N TYR A 235 -9.71 10.03 8.43
CA TYR A 235 -8.91 9.10 7.64
C TYR A 235 -8.71 9.60 6.20
N ASN A 236 -9.78 10.11 5.58
CA ASN A 236 -9.74 10.64 4.22
C ASN A 236 -8.84 11.87 4.11
N ALA A 237 -8.78 12.72 5.13
CA ALA A 237 -7.93 13.90 5.15
C ALA A 237 -6.45 13.56 5.39
N THR A 238 -6.15 12.58 6.24
CA THR A 238 -4.77 12.36 6.73
C THR A 238 -4.06 11.21 6.01
N GLN A 239 -4.73 10.06 5.83
CA GLN A 239 -4.08 8.81 5.42
C GLN A 239 -4.41 8.39 3.99
N LYS A 240 -5.58 8.77 3.49
CA LYS A 240 -6.02 8.39 2.14
C LYS A 240 -5.10 9.02 1.09
N GLY A 241 -4.52 8.17 0.23
CA GLY A 241 -3.59 8.59 -0.81
C GLY A 241 -2.15 8.78 -0.35
N HIS A 242 -1.85 8.67 0.95
CA HIS A 242 -0.48 8.71 1.43
C HIS A 242 0.23 7.39 1.13
N VAL A 243 1.41 7.47 0.52
CA VAL A 243 2.22 6.28 0.20
C VAL A 243 2.86 5.77 1.50
N PRO A 244 2.70 4.49 1.85
CA PRO A 244 3.36 3.92 3.02
C PRO A 244 4.88 4.15 3.01
N HIS A 245 5.42 4.49 4.19
CA HIS A 245 6.83 4.88 4.34
C HIS A 245 7.82 3.85 3.78
N TYR A 246 7.52 2.55 3.92
CA TYR A 246 8.39 1.48 3.42
C TYR A 246 8.54 1.48 1.88
N LEU A 247 7.54 1.96 1.14
CA LEU A 247 7.63 2.07 -0.32
C LEU A 247 8.53 3.23 -0.74
N LEU A 248 8.50 4.33 0.01
CA LEU A 248 9.39 5.47 -0.19
C LEU A 248 10.85 5.05 0.07
N GLN A 249 11.09 4.41 1.21
CA GLN A 249 12.41 3.85 1.55
C GLN A 249 12.90 2.88 0.47
N ARG A 250 12.02 2.00 -0.03
CA ARG A 250 12.37 1.06 -1.10
C ARG A 250 12.75 1.75 -2.41
N LYS A 251 12.03 2.82 -2.79
CA LYS A 251 12.37 3.62 -3.97
C LYS A 251 13.75 4.27 -3.83
N ASP A 252 14.08 4.76 -2.64
CA ASP A 252 15.38 5.36 -2.37
C ASP A 252 16.51 4.33 -2.36
N LEU A 253 16.26 3.12 -1.83
CA LEU A 253 17.20 2.00 -1.93
C LEU A 253 17.49 1.64 -3.39
N TRP A 254 16.46 1.46 -4.22
CA TRP A 254 16.65 1.17 -5.64
C TRP A 254 17.39 2.28 -6.38
N ARG A 255 17.18 3.54 -6.01
CA ARG A 255 17.93 4.67 -6.58
C ARG A 255 19.42 4.55 -6.24
N ARG A 256 19.74 4.35 -4.96
CA ARG A 256 21.13 4.20 -4.50
C ARG A 256 21.82 2.98 -5.14
N GLU A 257 21.12 1.86 -5.24
CA GLU A 257 21.63 0.67 -5.92
C GLU A 257 21.83 0.89 -7.42
N ALA A 258 20.97 1.65 -8.08
CA ALA A 258 21.14 2.01 -9.49
C ALA A 258 22.35 2.94 -9.69
N GLU A 259 22.51 3.95 -8.84
CA GLU A 259 23.67 4.86 -8.84
C GLU A 259 24.96 4.08 -8.57
N ALA A 260 24.98 3.21 -7.55
CA ALA A 260 26.12 2.36 -7.25
C ALA A 260 26.47 1.43 -8.43
N ARG A 261 25.46 0.83 -9.08
CA ARG A 261 25.68 0.03 -10.29
C ARG A 261 26.27 0.86 -11.42
N GLN A 262 25.75 2.06 -11.69
CA GLN A 262 26.28 2.96 -12.71
C GLN A 262 27.72 3.38 -12.41
N HIS A 263 28.06 3.66 -11.16
CA HIS A 263 29.43 3.98 -10.76
C HIS A 263 30.38 2.78 -10.82
N SER A 264 29.89 1.58 -10.49
CA SER A 264 30.69 0.34 -10.55
C SER A 264 30.86 -0.21 -11.97
N GLN A 265 29.95 0.13 -12.88
CA GLN A 265 30.02 -0.33 -14.26
C GLN A 265 31.25 0.30 -14.91
N PRO A 266 32.25 -0.52 -15.31
CA PRO A 266 33.39 0.00 -16.03
C PRO A 266 32.90 0.62 -17.35
N ASP A 267 33.57 1.69 -17.79
CA ASP A 267 33.22 2.38 -19.05
C ASP A 267 33.20 1.32 -20.18
N PRO A 268 32.10 1.18 -20.95
CA PRO A 268 32.01 0.19 -22.02
C PRO A 268 33.10 0.33 -23.09
N ALA A 269 33.72 1.50 -23.20
CA ALA A 269 34.84 1.75 -24.10
C ALA A 269 36.22 1.39 -23.52
N MET A 270 36.31 1.00 -22.24
CA MET A 270 37.58 0.68 -21.56
C MET A 270 38.09 -0.70 -22.00
N PRO A 271 39.26 -0.79 -22.66
CA PRO A 271 39.83 -2.08 -23.03
C PRO A 271 40.28 -2.88 -21.79
N PRO A 272 40.25 -4.23 -21.84
CA PRO A 272 40.72 -5.06 -20.73
C PRO A 272 42.19 -4.80 -20.41
N GLY A 273 42.56 -4.81 -19.12
CA GLY A 273 43.92 -4.52 -18.65
C GLY A 273 44.37 -3.06 -18.80
N HIS A 274 43.44 -2.14 -19.09
CA HIS A 274 43.71 -0.71 -19.14
C HIS A 274 42.93 0.03 -18.05
N THR A 275 43.49 1.12 -17.57
CA THR A 275 42.88 2.01 -16.57
C THR A 275 42.76 3.42 -17.14
N ARG A 276 41.67 4.13 -16.81
CA ARG A 276 41.51 5.54 -17.22
C ARG A 276 42.55 6.40 -16.50
N MET A 277 43.33 7.16 -17.27
CA MET A 277 44.25 8.14 -16.72
C MET A 277 43.49 9.26 -15.99
N PRO A 278 43.88 9.62 -14.75
CA PRO A 278 43.37 10.80 -14.06
C PRO A 278 43.50 12.06 -14.91
N GLU A 279 42.52 12.96 -14.80
CA GLU A 279 42.50 14.17 -15.62
C GLU A 279 43.68 15.11 -15.35
N ASN A 280 44.12 15.19 -14.09
CA ASN A 280 45.25 16.02 -13.69
C ASN A 280 46.54 15.55 -14.39
N GLU A 281 46.84 14.26 -14.28
CA GLU A 281 48.01 13.65 -14.93
C GLU A 281 47.93 13.76 -16.46
N ARG A 282 46.73 13.63 -17.05
CA ARG A 282 46.51 13.83 -18.48
C ARG A 282 46.83 15.27 -18.92
N LEU A 283 46.43 16.27 -18.13
CA LEU A 283 46.71 17.67 -18.44
C LEU A 283 48.18 18.01 -18.28
N GLU A 284 48.84 17.47 -17.25
CA GLU A 284 50.28 17.63 -17.04
C GLU A 284 51.09 17.03 -18.21
N THR A 285 50.77 15.78 -18.60
CA THR A 285 51.42 15.14 -19.75
C THR A 285 51.18 15.90 -21.05
N LEU A 286 49.95 16.38 -21.30
CA LEU A 286 49.64 17.22 -22.45
C LEU A 286 50.46 18.53 -22.45
N SER A 287 50.57 19.21 -21.31
CA SER A 287 51.42 20.40 -21.15
C SER A 287 52.88 20.10 -21.50
N ASN A 288 53.44 19.01 -20.97
CA ASN A 288 54.82 18.61 -21.23
C ASN A 288 55.06 18.31 -22.72
N LEU A 289 54.10 17.64 -23.39
CA LEU A 289 54.19 17.37 -24.82
C LEU A 289 54.13 18.65 -25.66
N LEU A 290 53.26 19.60 -25.32
CA LEU A 290 53.20 20.91 -25.99
C LEU A 290 54.51 21.71 -25.82
N GLN A 291 55.10 21.66 -24.62
CA GLN A 291 56.41 22.26 -24.37
C GLN A 291 57.49 21.60 -25.22
N SER A 292 57.54 20.27 -25.27
CA SER A 292 58.49 19.51 -26.10
C SER A 292 58.32 19.81 -27.59
N GLN A 293 57.08 19.88 -28.10
CA GLN A 293 56.79 20.28 -29.48
C GLN A 293 57.38 21.67 -29.78
N SER A 294 57.15 22.64 -28.89
CA SER A 294 57.68 24.00 -29.06
C SER A 294 59.21 24.04 -29.07
N GLN A 295 59.88 23.17 -28.30
CA GLN A 295 61.34 23.07 -28.27
C GLN A 295 61.87 22.44 -29.56
N LEU A 296 61.28 21.33 -30.02
CA LEU A 296 61.67 20.68 -31.28
C LEU A 296 61.46 21.59 -32.49
N LEU A 297 60.37 22.36 -32.53
CA LEU A 297 60.14 23.36 -33.58
C LEU A 297 61.17 24.48 -33.54
N ARG A 298 61.56 24.95 -32.35
CA ARG A 298 62.65 25.95 -32.22
C ARG A 298 63.97 25.38 -32.74
N GLU A 299 64.32 24.15 -32.38
CA GLU A 299 65.53 23.48 -32.87
C GLU A 299 65.52 23.31 -34.39
N LEU A 300 64.37 22.94 -34.95
CA LEU A 300 64.19 22.81 -36.40
C LEU A 300 64.36 24.15 -37.13
N VAL A 301 63.84 25.24 -36.56
CA VAL A 301 63.97 26.60 -37.11
C VAL A 301 65.40 27.13 -37.00
N LEU A 302 66.15 26.74 -35.96
CA LEU A 302 67.54 27.16 -35.75
C LEU A 302 68.55 26.42 -36.67
N LEU A 303 68.12 25.38 -37.39
CA LEU A 303 69.00 24.68 -38.33
C LEU A 303 69.41 25.58 -39.51
N PRO A 304 70.69 25.58 -39.93
CA PRO A 304 71.13 26.35 -41.08
C PRO A 304 70.43 25.94 -42.38
N ALA A 305 69.99 26.91 -43.18
CA ALA A 305 69.23 26.68 -44.41
C ALA A 305 69.99 25.91 -45.51
N GLY A 306 71.33 25.91 -45.47
CA GLY A 306 72.21 25.21 -46.43
C GLY A 306 72.89 23.96 -45.87
N ALA A 307 72.29 23.29 -44.89
CA ALA A 307 72.90 22.14 -44.22
C ALA A 307 72.79 20.84 -45.03
N ASP A 308 73.46 20.78 -46.18
CA ASP A 308 73.41 19.65 -47.13
C ASP A 308 74.29 18.45 -46.72
N SER A 309 75.03 18.56 -45.63
CA SER A 309 75.83 17.43 -45.11
C SER A 309 74.92 16.27 -44.68
N LEU A 310 75.32 15.02 -44.95
CA LEU A 310 74.58 13.82 -44.53
C LEU A 310 74.24 13.83 -43.03
N ARG A 311 75.14 14.37 -42.20
CA ARG A 311 74.92 14.52 -40.75
C ARG A 311 73.79 15.50 -40.43
N ALA A 312 73.75 16.64 -41.11
CA ALA A 312 72.70 17.63 -40.89
C ALA A 312 71.34 17.15 -41.43
N GLN A 313 71.31 16.46 -42.58
CA GLN A 313 70.11 15.80 -43.09
C GLN A 313 69.60 14.73 -42.13
N GLY A 314 70.50 13.91 -41.56
CA GLY A 314 70.15 12.92 -40.54
C GLY A 314 69.55 13.56 -39.27
N HIS A 315 70.17 14.63 -38.77
CA HIS A 315 69.67 15.36 -37.60
C HIS A 315 68.29 15.98 -37.85
N ARG A 316 68.07 16.61 -39.01
CA ARG A 316 66.77 17.15 -39.39
C ARG A 316 65.70 16.06 -39.45
N ALA A 317 66.00 14.94 -40.12
CA ALA A 317 65.09 13.80 -40.19
C ALA A 317 64.78 13.20 -38.80
N GLU A 318 65.74 13.24 -37.87
CA GLU A 318 65.52 12.83 -36.49
C GLU A 318 64.57 13.77 -35.75
N LEU A 319 64.74 15.09 -35.89
CA LEU A 319 63.83 16.10 -35.33
C LEU A 319 62.41 15.93 -35.90
N ASP A 320 62.27 15.75 -37.21
CA ASP A 320 60.96 15.53 -37.85
C ASP A 320 60.28 14.25 -37.34
N ARG A 321 61.04 13.15 -37.17
CA ARG A 321 60.51 11.91 -36.57
C ARG A 321 60.03 12.11 -35.14
N LYS A 322 60.82 12.81 -34.31
CA LYS A 322 60.43 13.14 -32.93
C LYS A 322 59.19 14.04 -32.91
N LEU A 323 59.10 15.01 -33.81
CA LEU A 323 57.95 15.90 -33.93
C LEU A 323 56.67 15.10 -34.24
N VAL A 324 56.72 14.19 -35.21
CA VAL A 324 55.58 13.31 -35.55
C VAL A 324 55.14 12.47 -34.34
N GLN A 325 56.09 11.89 -33.60
CA GLN A 325 55.78 11.11 -32.39
C GLN A 325 55.10 11.98 -31.32
N VAL A 326 55.60 13.20 -31.09
CA VAL A 326 55.01 14.14 -30.12
C VAL A 326 53.63 14.59 -30.57
N GLU A 327 53.40 14.84 -31.87
CA GLU A 327 52.09 15.21 -32.40
C GLU A 327 51.06 14.09 -32.29
N GLU A 328 51.46 12.84 -32.56
CA GLU A 328 50.62 11.67 -32.32
C GLU A 328 50.26 11.52 -30.84
N ALA A 329 51.24 11.73 -29.95
CA ALA A 329 51.00 11.72 -28.52
C ALA A 329 50.03 12.84 -28.10
N ILE A 330 50.24 14.08 -28.55
CA ILE A 330 49.35 15.22 -28.28
C ILE A 330 47.92 14.89 -28.74
N LYS A 331 47.76 14.28 -29.92
CA LYS A 331 46.46 13.86 -30.45
C LYS A 331 45.76 12.80 -29.57
N ILE A 332 46.52 11.95 -28.88
CA ILE A 332 45.99 10.99 -27.91
C ILE A 332 45.58 11.72 -26.62
N PHE A 333 46.46 12.54 -26.05
CA PHE A 333 46.24 13.21 -24.76
C PHE A 333 45.30 14.43 -24.82
N SER A 334 45.03 14.96 -26.02
CA SER A 334 44.01 15.98 -26.25
C SER A 334 42.59 15.44 -26.08
N ARG A 335 42.40 14.11 -26.15
CA ARG A 335 41.11 13.47 -25.92
C ARG A 335 40.72 13.58 -24.43
N PRO A 336 39.43 13.71 -24.09
CA PRO A 336 38.99 13.84 -22.70
C PRO A 336 39.20 12.56 -21.87
N LYS A 337 39.23 11.40 -22.54
CA LYS A 337 39.43 10.09 -21.92
C LYS A 337 40.64 9.41 -22.57
N VAL A 338 41.64 9.11 -21.76
CA VAL A 338 42.84 8.36 -22.15
C VAL A 338 42.92 7.14 -21.27
N PHE A 339 43.18 5.98 -21.88
CA PHE A 339 43.35 4.71 -21.17
C PHE A 339 44.80 4.28 -21.27
N VAL A 340 45.39 3.94 -20.13
CA VAL A 340 46.79 3.50 -20.03
C VAL A 340 46.78 2.02 -19.73
N LYS A 341 47.62 1.26 -20.44
CA LYS A 341 47.81 -0.17 -20.19
C LYS A 341 48.49 -0.33 -18.83
N MET A 342 47.96 -1.19 -17.97
CA MET A 342 48.63 -1.51 -16.71
C MET A 342 49.86 -2.39 -17.02
N ASP A 343 51.02 -1.99 -16.51
CA ASP A 343 52.20 -2.84 -16.50
C ASP A 343 51.95 -3.95 -15.46
N ALA A 344 51.97 -5.20 -15.93
CA ALA A 344 51.66 -6.39 -15.14
C ALA A 344 52.80 -6.80 -14.20
#